data_AF-A0A258V5U3-F1
#
_entry.id   AF-A0A258V5U3-F1
#
_cell.length_a   1.000
_cell.length_b   1.000
_cell.length_c   1.000
_cell.angle_alpha   90.00
_cell.angle_beta   90.00
_cell.angle_gamma   90.00
#
_symmetry.space_group_name_H-M   'P 1'
#
loop_
_entity.id
_entity.type
_entity.pdbx_description
1 polymer ?
#
loop_
_entity_poly.entity_id
_entity_poly.type
_entity_poly.pdbx_seq_one_letter_code
_entity_poly.pdbx_strand_id
1 'polypeptide(L)' 'MPDNGLDFNSAVDAFENSLILKALEKTGWNRNQAAALLRLNRTTLVEKIKKKGLRPYGAGPQMEV' A
#
# COMPACT_ATOMS: atom_id res chain seq x y z
N MET A 1 18.26 -6.45 20.95
CA MET A 1 17.28 -5.61 20.22
C MET A 1 17.85 -4.21 20.19
N PRO A 2 17.78 -3.43 19.10
CA PRO A 2 18.33 -2.09 19.12
C PRO A 2 17.60 -1.27 20.20
N ASP A 3 18.36 -0.64 21.11
CA ASP A 3 17.91 0.20 22.23
C ASP A 3 17.17 1.49 21.80
N ASN A 4 16.96 1.68 20.49
CA ASN A 4 16.20 2.78 19.94
C ASN A 4 14.80 2.25 19.60
N GLY A 5 13.82 2.55 20.45
CA GLY A 5 12.47 1.98 20.40
C GLY A 5 11.86 1.94 18.99
N LEU A 6 11.00 0.94 18.76
CA LEU A 6 10.23 0.85 17.52
C LEU A 6 9.42 2.13 17.31
N ASP A 7 9.75 2.89 16.27
CA ASP A 7 8.97 4.05 15.86
C ASP A 7 7.55 3.61 15.49
N PHE A 8 6.59 3.90 16.38
CA PHE A 8 5.18 3.59 16.18
C PHE A 8 4.69 4.09 14.82
N ASN A 9 5.10 5.30 14.43
CA ASN A 9 4.77 5.89 13.14
C ASN A 9 5.27 5.05 11.96
N SER A 10 6.49 4.50 12.04
CA SER A 10 7.06 3.65 11.00
C SER A 10 6.34 2.30 10.91
N ALA A 11 5.98 1.71 12.05
CA ALA A 11 5.21 0.46 12.09
C ALA A 11 3.80 0.63 11.50
N VAL A 12 3.12 1.72 11.86
CA VAL A 12 1.81 2.07 11.30
C VAL A 12 1.91 2.36 9.81
N ASP A 13 2.95 3.05 9.35
CA ASP A 13 3.17 3.33 7.92
C ASP A 13 3.34 2.04 7.11
N ALA A 14 4.17 1.11 7.60
CA ALA A 14 4.41 -0.18 6.96
C ALA A 14 3.12 -1.03 6.88
N PHE A 15 2.32 -1.02 7.95
CA PHE A 15 1.04 -1.70 7.99
C PHE A 15 0.03 -1.07 7.01
N GLU A 16 -0.04 0.26 6.98
CA GLU A 16 -0.87 1.00 6.04
C GLU A 16 -0.48 0.70 4.59
N ASN A 17 0.82 0.65 4.27
CA ASN A 17 1.31 0.30 2.94
C ASN A 17 0.84 -1.09 2.51
N SER A 18 1.00 -2.07 3.40
CA SER A 18 0.57 -3.45 3.15
C SER A 18 -0.94 -3.56 2.94
N LEU A 19 -1.74 -2.81 3.71
CA LEU A 19 -3.19 -2.76 3.53
C LEU A 19 -3.59 -2.18 2.17
N ILE A 20 -2.97 -1.07 1.77
CA ILE A 20 -3.24 -0.42 0.48
C ILE A 20 -2.88 -1.35 -0.66
N LEU A 21 -1.70 -1.98 -0.63
CA LEU A 21 -1.28 -2.94 -1.64
C LEU A 21 -2.26 -4.11 -1.73
N LYS A 22 -2.61 -4.72 -0.60
CA LYS A 22 -3.54 -5.87 -0.58
C LYS A 22 -4.93 -5.51 -1.12
N ALA A 23 -5.43 -4.31 -0.82
CA ALA A 23 -6.72 -3.84 -1.36
C ALA A 23 -6.65 -3.56 -2.87
N LEU A 24 -5.55 -2.99 -3.34
CA LEU A 24 -5.31 -2.78 -4.77
C LEU A 24 -5.19 -4.12 -5.51
N GLU A 25 -4.41 -5.08 -5.00
CA GLU A 25 -4.27 -6.40 -5.62
C GLU A 25 -5.61 -7.15 -5.66
N LYS A 26 -6.35 -7.18 -4.54
CA LYS A 26 -7.69 -7.79 -4.48
C LYS A 26 -8.70 -7.19 -5.46
N THR A 27 -8.50 -5.94 -5.87
CA THR A 27 -9.41 -5.23 -6.78
C THR A 27 -8.86 -5.08 -8.18
N GLY A 28 -7.73 -5.73 -8.50
CA GLY A 28 -7.08 -5.60 -9.80
C GLY A 28 -6.62 -4.16 -10.09
N TRP A 29 -6.06 -3.49 -9.09
CA TRP A 29 -5.59 -2.10 -9.14
C TRP A 29 -6.70 -1.06 -9.36
N ASN A 30 -7.95 -1.42 -9.09
CA ASN A 30 -9.06 -0.49 -9.15
C ASN A 30 -9.09 0.41 -7.92
N ARG A 31 -8.53 1.62 -8.07
CA ARG A 31 -8.40 2.63 -6.99
C ARG A 31 -9.74 2.97 -6.33
N ASN A 32 -10.86 2.90 -7.04
CA ASN A 32 -12.17 3.19 -6.47
C ASN A 32 -12.62 2.05 -5.55
N GLN A 33 -12.52 0.81 -6.02
CA GLN A 33 -12.87 -0.37 -5.23
C GLN A 33 -11.92 -0.57 -4.06
N ALA A 34 -10.61 -0.36 -4.24
CA ALA A 34 -9.64 -0.44 -3.15
C ALA A 34 -9.91 0.61 -2.06
N ALA A 35 -10.29 1.83 -2.46
CA ALA A 35 -10.67 2.88 -1.51
C ALA A 35 -11.94 2.50 -0.74
N ALA A 36 -12.95 1.96 -1.43
CA ALA A 36 -14.16 1.46 -0.80
C ALA A 36 -13.89 0.31 0.18
N LEU A 37 -13.01 -0.64 -0.16
CA LEU A 37 -12.60 -1.74 0.71
C LEU A 37 -11.89 -1.26 1.97
N LEU A 38 -11.06 -0.23 1.85
CA LEU A 38 -10.35 0.38 2.97
C LEU A 38 -11.19 1.43 3.72
N ARG A 39 -12.42 1.69 3.27
CA ARG A 39 -13.28 2.78 3.76
C ARG A 39 -12.56 4.14 3.77
N LEU A 40 -11.81 4.40 2.71
CA LEU A 40 -11.08 5.64 2.48
C LEU A 40 -11.70 6.41 1.31
N ASN A 41 -11.51 7.72 1.30
CA ASN A 41 -11.81 8.52 0.12
C ASN A 41 -10.84 8.15 -1.01
N ARG A 42 -11.38 8.02 -2.23
CA ARG A 42 -10.57 7.74 -3.44
C ARG A 42 -9.42 8.72 -3.59
N THR A 43 -9.66 10.01 -3.34
CA THR A 43 -8.63 11.06 -3.41
C THR A 43 -7.51 10.81 -2.40
N THR A 44 -7.84 10.51 -1.14
CA THR A 44 -6.87 10.15 -0.10
C THR A 44 -6.05 8.91 -0.47
N LEU A 45 -6.70 7.88 -1.03
CA LEU A 45 -5.99 6.68 -1.48
C LEU A 45 -5.00 7.01 -2.61
N VAL A 46 -5.41 7.81 -3.60
CA VAL A 46 -4.55 8.22 -4.72
C VAL A 46 -3.33 9.00 -4.22
N GLU A 47 -3.50 9.90 -3.26
CA GLU A 47 -2.37 10.63 -2.67
C GLU A 47 -1.43 9.71 -1.91
N LYS A 48 -1.97 8.77 -1.12
CA LYS A 48 -1.15 7.76 -0.41
C LYS A 48 -0.35 6.91 -1.40
N ILE A 49 -0.96 6.41 -2.47
CA ILE A 49 -0.29 5.64 -3.53
C ILE A 49 0.85 6.45 -4.16
N LYS A 50 0.60 7.72 -4.49
CA LYS A 50 1.63 8.62 -5.07
C LYS A 50 2.78 8.86 -4.09
N LYS A 51 2.46 9.19 -2.84
CA LYS A 51 3.44 9.50 -1.79
C LYS A 51 4.32 8.30 -1.45
N LYS A 52 3.72 7.10 -1.43
CA LYS A 52 4.38 5.83 -1.09
C LYS A 52 4.96 5.10 -2.31
N GLY A 53 4.76 5.63 -3.52
CA GLY A 53 5.28 5.06 -4.76
C GLY A 53 4.75 3.65 -5.08
N LEU A 54 3.55 3.29 -4.61
CA LEU A 54 3.01 1.93 -4.75
C LEU A 54 2.71 1.64 -6.23
N ARG A 55 3.29 0.55 -6.76
CA ARG A 55 3.14 0.13 -8.16
C ARG A 55 2.77 -1.35 -8.24
N PRO A 56 2.05 -1.78 -9.30
CA PRO A 56 1.76 -3.18 -9.52
C PRO A 56 3.06 -3.96 -9.65
N TYR A 57 3.26 -4.93 -8.76
CA TYR A 57 4.24 -5.99 -8.98
C TYR A 57 3.65 -6.85 -10.10
N GLY A 58 4.18 -6.68 -11.32
CA GLY A 58 3.59 -7.22 -12.55
C GLY A 58 3.72 -6.30 -13.79
N ALA A 59 4.18 -5.06 -13.61
CA ALA A 59 4.58 -4.16 -14.71
C ALA A 59 6.11 -4.09 -14.90
N GLY A 60 6.84 -5.09 -14.39
CA GLY A 60 8.27 -5.33 -14.59
C GLY A 60 8.50 -6.84 -14.75
N PRO A 61 9.58 -7.27 -15.42
CA PRO A 61 9.75 -8.65 -15.87
C PRO A 61 9.63 -9.63 -14.71
N GLN A 62 8.89 -10.70 -15.01
CA GLN A 62 8.57 -11.85 -14.17
C GLN A 62 9.81 -12.39 -13.43
N MET A 63 9.62 -12.84 -12.19
CA MET A 63 10.57 -13.66 -11.43
C MET A 63 11.24 -14.68 -12.36
N GLU A 64 12.57 -14.61 -12.49
CA GLU A 64 13.35 -15.82 -12.78
C GLU A 64 13.51 -16.59 -11.48
N VAL A 65 13.21 -17.89 -11.61
CA VAL A 65 13.25 -18.94 -10.58
C VAL A 65 14.66 -19.24 -10.12
#